data_AF-A0A923PPG0-F1
#
_entry.id   AF-A0A923PPG0-F1
#
_cell.length_a   1.000
_cell.length_b   1.000
_cell.length_c   1.000
_cell.angle_alpha   90.00
_cell.angle_beta   90.00
_cell.angle_gamma   90.00
#
_symmetry.space_group_name_H-M   'P 1'
#
loop_
_entity.id
_entity.type
_entity.pdbx_description
1 polymer ?
#
loop_
_entity_poly.entity_id
_entity_poly.type
_entity_poly.pdbx_seq_one_letter_code
_entity_poly.pdbx_strand_id
1 'polypeptide(L)'
;SASASAKRRYLLHRAQVRPAANGTALGTLESGYDLAPPAAANPYTRTTTGPGNTGANGDPRTVRAPTLDAVLADNVIDFGLRFYVRDAAAPGGLRLTFPASAAGALSNTALTYAATLPPAGNGTSSFANRMPEVIDVSVRILTEQGADLLDGYEAATQRVFAAPTTPAVTPQQYWWNLALANSHVFTRRIVLRAQPL
;
A
#
# COMPACT_ATOMS: atom_id res chain seq x y z
N SER A 1 17.61 -8.64 -32.00
CA SER A 1 16.81 -7.56 -31.38
C SER A 1 16.39 -8.02 -30.00
N ALA A 2 17.09 -7.57 -28.95
CA ALA A 2 16.64 -7.84 -27.59
C ALA A 2 15.39 -6.98 -27.37
N SER A 3 14.23 -7.63 -27.25
CA SER A 3 13.00 -7.00 -26.80
C SER A 3 13.34 -6.22 -25.54
N ALA A 4 13.20 -4.90 -25.57
CA ALA A 4 13.20 -4.11 -24.37
C ALA A 4 12.15 -4.75 -23.46
N SER A 5 12.61 -5.45 -22.43
CA SER A 5 11.80 -5.56 -21.22
C SER A 5 11.60 -4.11 -20.83
N ALA A 6 10.47 -3.51 -21.24
CA ALA A 6 10.02 -2.24 -20.70
C ALA A 6 10.17 -2.43 -19.20
N LYS A 7 11.10 -1.71 -18.61
CA LYS A 7 11.60 -1.97 -17.26
C LYS A 7 10.49 -1.51 -16.33
N ARG A 8 9.50 -2.39 -16.15
CA ARG A 8 8.26 -2.14 -15.39
C ARG A 8 8.66 -1.89 -13.94
N ARG A 9 8.73 -0.61 -13.58
CA ARG A 9 9.08 -0.12 -12.25
C ARG A 9 7.84 0.51 -11.63
N TYR A 10 7.83 0.58 -10.29
CA TYR A 10 6.75 1.24 -9.54
C TYR A 10 5.36 0.69 -9.86
N LEU A 11 5.21 -0.62 -9.66
CA LEU A 11 3.98 -1.33 -9.95
C LEU A 11 3.02 -1.26 -8.77
N LEU A 12 1.80 -0.78 -9.02
CA LEU A 12 0.70 -0.92 -8.09
C LEU A 12 0.03 -2.26 -8.34
N HIS A 13 0.04 -3.13 -7.33
CA HIS A 13 -0.61 -4.43 -7.39
C HIS A 13 -1.95 -4.40 -6.65
N ARG A 14 -2.96 -5.08 -7.18
CA ARG A 14 -4.15 -5.44 -6.40
C ARG A 14 -3.85 -6.63 -5.50
N ALA A 15 -4.36 -6.58 -4.27
CA ALA A 15 -4.53 -7.79 -3.51
C ALA A 15 -5.68 -8.60 -4.14
N GLN A 16 -5.46 -9.88 -4.39
CA GLN A 16 -6.52 -10.79 -4.83
C GLN A 16 -7.05 -11.54 -3.60
N VAL A 17 -8.36 -11.64 -3.50
CA VAL A 17 -9.06 -12.24 -2.36
C VAL A 17 -9.84 -13.45 -2.87
N ARG A 18 -9.55 -14.63 -2.31
CA ARG A 18 -10.38 -15.82 -2.52
C ARG A 18 -11.19 -16.13 -1.25
N PRO A 19 -12.51 -16.40 -1.37
CA PRO A 19 -13.34 -16.63 -0.21
C PRO A 19 -13.12 -17.99 0.48
N ALA A 20 -12.71 -19.01 -0.28
CA ALA A 20 -12.59 -20.39 0.22
C ALA A 20 -11.35 -21.11 -0.33
N ALA A 21 -11.05 -22.28 0.21
CA ALA A 21 -9.91 -23.08 -0.20
C ALA A 21 -10.04 -23.57 -1.65
N ASN A 22 -8.90 -23.77 -2.30
CA ASN A 22 -8.81 -24.52 -3.55
C ASN A 22 -7.88 -25.72 -3.32
N GLY A 23 -8.47 -26.92 -3.21
CA GLY A 23 -7.75 -28.11 -2.76
C GLY A 23 -7.24 -27.93 -1.33
N THR A 24 -5.93 -28.05 -1.13
CA THR A 24 -5.28 -27.90 0.19
C THR A 24 -4.85 -26.47 0.51
N ALA A 25 -4.97 -25.52 -0.42
CA ALA A 25 -4.58 -24.14 -0.24
C ALA A 25 -5.74 -23.28 0.26
N LEU A 26 -5.64 -22.75 1.49
CA LEU A 26 -6.63 -21.84 2.07
C LEU A 26 -6.85 -20.58 1.22
N GLY A 27 -8.07 -20.06 1.23
CA GLY A 27 -8.39 -18.74 0.68
C GLY A 27 -7.98 -17.58 1.60
N THR A 28 -7.92 -16.37 1.07
CA THR A 28 -7.58 -15.14 1.83
C THR A 28 -8.59 -14.87 2.95
N LEU A 29 -9.89 -15.14 2.74
CA LEU A 29 -10.89 -14.93 3.80
C LEU A 29 -10.82 -16.00 4.90
N GLU A 30 -10.49 -17.26 4.55
CA GLU A 30 -10.28 -18.35 5.53
C GLU A 30 -8.99 -18.15 6.33
N SER A 31 -7.98 -17.56 5.71
CA SER A 31 -6.68 -17.28 6.32
C SER A 31 -6.72 -16.15 7.36
N GLY A 32 -7.82 -15.39 7.39
CA GLY A 32 -8.00 -14.25 8.29
C GLY A 32 -7.13 -13.05 7.93
N TYR A 33 -7.25 -11.97 8.70
CA TYR A 33 -6.62 -10.68 8.38
C TYR A 33 -5.25 -10.47 9.03
N ASP A 34 -4.82 -11.38 9.90
CA ASP A 34 -3.48 -11.33 10.48
C ASP A 34 -2.46 -11.77 9.44
N LEU A 35 -1.60 -10.84 9.02
CA LEU A 35 -0.56 -11.12 8.03
C LEU A 35 0.70 -11.72 8.66
N ALA A 36 0.84 -11.69 9.98
CA ALA A 36 2.00 -12.19 10.72
C ALA A 36 1.65 -13.25 11.79
N PRO A 37 0.79 -14.24 11.50
CA PRO A 37 0.47 -15.30 12.47
C PRO A 37 1.71 -16.16 12.76
N PRO A 38 1.69 -16.94 13.85
CA PRO A 38 2.78 -17.84 14.22
C PRO A 38 3.30 -18.67 13.03
N ALA A 39 4.63 -18.73 12.88
CA ALA A 39 5.31 -19.16 11.66
C ALA A 39 4.93 -20.56 11.14
N ALA A 40 4.52 -21.47 12.01
CA ALA A 40 4.19 -22.85 11.65
C ALA A 40 2.94 -23.00 10.77
N ALA A 41 2.10 -21.96 10.68
CA ALA A 41 0.84 -22.00 9.92
C ALA A 41 0.57 -20.71 9.13
N ASN A 42 1.58 -19.89 8.85
CA ASN A 42 1.36 -18.60 8.21
C ASN A 42 1.04 -18.76 6.71
N PRO A 43 -0.21 -18.51 6.26
CA PRO A 43 -0.59 -18.68 4.87
C PRO A 43 -0.04 -17.56 3.97
N TYR A 44 0.49 -16.49 4.57
CA TYR A 44 1.05 -15.31 3.91
C TYR A 44 2.57 -15.40 3.69
N THR A 45 3.26 -16.38 4.25
CA THR A 45 4.70 -16.56 4.01
C THR A 45 4.95 -17.32 2.72
N ARG A 46 6.11 -17.05 2.10
CA ARG A 46 6.57 -17.81 0.95
C ARG A 46 7.15 -19.15 1.41
N THR A 47 6.76 -20.23 0.76
CA THR A 47 7.25 -21.59 1.07
C THR A 47 8.57 -21.94 0.37
N THR A 48 9.09 -21.05 -0.51
CA THR A 48 10.33 -21.26 -1.27
C THR A 48 11.23 -20.02 -1.25
N THR A 49 12.54 -20.18 -1.45
CA THR A 49 13.54 -19.10 -1.41
C THR A 49 13.87 -18.46 -2.77
N GLY A 50 13.29 -18.93 -3.89
CA GLY A 50 13.51 -18.37 -5.24
C GLY A 50 12.61 -17.18 -5.63
N PRO A 51 13.05 -16.24 -6.49
CA PRO A 51 12.26 -15.06 -6.90
C PRO A 51 10.93 -15.44 -7.54
N GLY A 52 9.87 -14.68 -7.21
CA GLY A 52 8.50 -14.93 -7.67
C GLY A 52 7.61 -15.62 -6.64
N ASN A 53 6.30 -15.52 -6.85
CA ASN A 53 5.28 -16.24 -6.08
C ASN A 53 4.69 -17.32 -7.00
N THR A 54 4.73 -18.58 -6.57
CA THR A 54 4.15 -19.73 -7.30
C THR A 54 2.70 -20.00 -6.91
N GLY A 55 2.12 -19.17 -6.04
CA GLY A 55 0.72 -19.28 -5.65
C GLY A 55 -0.24 -18.94 -6.77
N ALA A 56 -1.38 -19.62 -6.74
CA ALA A 56 -2.47 -19.31 -7.63
C ALA A 56 -3.00 -17.91 -7.31
N ASN A 57 -3.60 -17.27 -8.32
CA ASN A 57 -4.30 -16.01 -8.14
C ASN A 57 -5.32 -16.12 -6.99
N GLY A 58 -5.28 -15.17 -6.07
CA GLY A 58 -6.11 -15.17 -4.85
C GLY A 58 -5.61 -16.05 -3.71
N ASP A 59 -4.43 -16.65 -3.81
CA ASP A 59 -3.79 -17.27 -2.63
C ASP A 59 -3.35 -16.17 -1.64
N PRO A 60 -3.45 -16.41 -0.31
CA PRO A 60 -3.08 -15.43 0.72
C PRO A 60 -1.66 -14.88 0.54
N ARG A 61 -0.70 -15.72 0.18
CA ARG A 61 0.69 -15.32 -0.11
C ARG A 61 0.84 -14.23 -1.19
N THR A 62 -0.12 -14.10 -2.11
CA THR A 62 -0.12 -13.02 -3.13
C THR A 62 -0.29 -11.62 -2.53
N VAL A 63 -0.81 -11.52 -1.30
CA VAL A 63 -0.93 -10.24 -0.57
C VAL A 63 0.46 -9.68 -0.22
N ARG A 64 1.43 -10.53 0.13
CA ARG A 64 2.81 -10.12 0.45
C ARG A 64 3.78 -10.24 -0.73
N ALA A 65 3.50 -11.13 -1.67
CA ALA A 65 4.31 -11.36 -2.86
C ALA A 65 3.41 -11.39 -4.11
N PRO A 66 2.95 -10.24 -4.61
CA PRO A 66 2.03 -10.18 -5.74
C PRO A 66 2.69 -10.68 -7.04
N THR A 67 1.89 -11.23 -7.94
CA THR A 67 2.30 -11.66 -9.28
C THR A 67 2.13 -10.51 -10.29
N LEU A 68 2.71 -10.66 -11.49
CA LEU A 68 2.53 -9.67 -12.57
C LEU A 68 1.07 -9.58 -13.05
N ASP A 69 0.30 -10.67 -12.93
CA ASP A 69 -1.14 -10.70 -13.25
C ASP A 69 -2.00 -9.86 -12.28
N ALA A 70 -1.39 -9.44 -11.16
CA ALA A 70 -2.02 -8.57 -10.18
C ALA A 70 -1.68 -7.09 -10.39
N VAL A 71 -0.90 -6.72 -11.41
CA VAL A 71 -0.59 -5.30 -11.69
C VAL A 71 -1.85 -4.57 -12.15
N LEU A 72 -2.15 -3.45 -11.49
CA LEU A 72 -3.23 -2.52 -11.86
C LEU A 72 -2.71 -1.32 -12.65
N ALA A 73 -1.53 -0.84 -12.30
CA ALA A 73 -0.91 0.34 -12.89
C ALA A 73 0.61 0.27 -12.72
N ASP A 74 1.33 0.96 -13.60
CA ASP A 74 2.75 1.25 -13.48
C ASP A 74 2.97 2.71 -13.07
N ASN A 75 4.23 3.07 -12.82
CA ASN A 75 4.64 4.43 -12.47
C ASN A 75 4.01 4.98 -11.18
N VAL A 76 3.47 4.12 -10.31
CA VAL A 76 2.88 4.47 -9.02
C VAL A 76 3.96 4.45 -7.94
N ILE A 77 4.37 5.64 -7.51
CA ILE A 77 5.51 5.81 -6.60
C ILE A 77 5.13 6.04 -5.14
N ASP A 78 3.87 6.42 -4.89
CA ASP A 78 3.39 6.68 -3.54
C ASP A 78 1.87 6.50 -3.47
N PHE A 79 1.38 6.10 -2.31
CA PHE A 79 -0.05 6.03 -2.02
C PHE A 79 -0.31 6.41 -0.56
N GLY A 80 -1.46 7.01 -0.33
CA GLY A 80 -1.90 7.44 0.99
C GLY A 80 -3.34 7.03 1.23
N LEU A 81 -3.64 6.64 2.46
CA LEU A 81 -4.98 6.29 2.90
C LEU A 81 -5.30 7.10 4.15
N ARG A 82 -6.50 7.67 4.19
CA ARG A 82 -7.08 8.22 5.41
C ARG A 82 -8.43 7.60 5.66
N PHE A 83 -8.59 7.00 6.82
CA PHE A 83 -9.83 6.37 7.23
C PHE A 83 -10.54 7.23 8.25
N TYR A 84 -11.84 7.28 8.12
CA TYR A 84 -12.71 8.07 8.97
C TYR A 84 -13.94 7.29 9.37
N VAL A 85 -14.45 7.64 10.54
CA VAL A 85 -15.76 7.26 11.06
C VAL A 85 -16.59 8.52 11.27
N ARG A 86 -17.91 8.38 11.16
CA ARG A 86 -18.84 9.46 11.46
C ARG A 86 -18.85 9.70 12.95
N ASP A 87 -18.67 10.96 13.32
CA ASP A 87 -18.76 11.39 14.70
C ASP A 87 -19.30 12.80 14.77
N ALA A 88 -20.50 12.95 15.34
CA ALA A 88 -21.16 14.24 15.48
C ALA A 88 -20.41 15.18 16.45
N ALA A 89 -19.57 14.65 17.34
CA ALA A 89 -18.75 15.44 18.24
C ALA A 89 -17.45 15.97 17.59
N ALA A 90 -17.06 15.45 16.43
CA ALA A 90 -15.87 15.89 15.70
C ALA A 90 -16.19 17.09 14.80
N PRO A 91 -15.29 18.10 14.71
CA PRO A 91 -15.42 19.15 13.71
C PRO A 91 -15.56 18.58 12.30
N GLY A 92 -16.63 18.96 11.58
CA GLY A 92 -16.91 18.43 10.24
C GLY A 92 -17.55 17.04 10.21
N GLY A 93 -17.93 16.47 11.36
CA GLY A 93 -18.71 15.23 11.45
C GLY A 93 -17.92 13.95 11.17
N LEU A 94 -16.60 14.04 11.01
CA LEU A 94 -15.71 12.91 10.73
C LEU A 94 -14.54 12.90 11.71
N ARG A 95 -14.28 11.74 12.31
CA ARG A 95 -13.09 11.49 13.12
C ARG A 95 -12.12 10.60 12.34
N LEU A 96 -10.86 11.02 12.23
CA LEU A 96 -9.80 10.20 11.62
C LEU A 96 -9.51 8.98 12.50
N THR A 97 -9.42 7.81 11.89
CA THR A 97 -9.05 6.55 12.55
C THR A 97 -7.74 5.97 12.03
N PHE A 98 -7.31 6.40 10.83
CA PHE A 98 -6.03 6.03 10.24
C PHE A 98 -5.53 7.13 9.30
N PRO A 99 -4.25 7.52 9.29
CA PRO A 99 -3.24 7.24 10.32
C PRO A 99 -3.47 8.19 11.50
N ALA A 100 -4.20 7.73 12.52
CA ALA A 100 -4.62 8.58 13.62
C ALA A 100 -3.85 8.30 14.91
N SER A 101 -3.62 9.35 15.71
CA SER A 101 -3.31 9.21 17.12
C SER A 101 -4.54 8.72 17.89
N ALA A 102 -4.38 8.36 19.16
CA ALA A 102 -5.50 7.99 20.04
C ALA A 102 -6.58 9.10 20.14
N ALA A 103 -6.22 10.36 19.88
CA ALA A 103 -7.15 11.49 19.87
C ALA A 103 -7.87 11.70 18.52
N GLY A 104 -7.61 10.88 17.51
CA GLY A 104 -8.21 11.04 16.18
C GLY A 104 -7.59 12.15 15.34
N ALA A 105 -6.34 12.54 15.62
CA ALA A 105 -5.57 13.51 14.83
C ALA A 105 -4.55 12.80 13.95
N LEU A 106 -4.12 13.43 12.84
CA LEU A 106 -3.07 12.87 11.98
C LEU A 106 -1.82 12.57 12.81
N SER A 107 -1.36 11.33 12.73
CA SER A 107 -0.10 10.90 13.34
C SER A 107 0.86 10.49 12.23
N ASN A 108 2.02 11.15 12.22
CA ASN A 108 3.16 10.78 11.37
C ASN A 108 4.13 9.85 12.11
N THR A 109 3.74 9.32 13.27
CA THR A 109 4.51 8.27 13.93
C THR A 109 4.64 7.12 12.94
N ALA A 110 5.86 6.64 12.71
CA ALA A 110 6.08 5.45 11.91
C ALA A 110 5.41 4.27 12.61
N LEU A 111 4.19 3.93 12.18
CA LEU A 111 3.47 2.79 12.71
C LEU A 111 3.79 1.59 11.83
N THR A 112 4.03 0.46 12.48
CA THR A 112 4.04 -0.84 11.81
C THR A 112 2.58 -1.20 11.52
N TYR A 113 2.05 -0.75 10.37
CA TYR A 113 0.72 -1.08 9.91
C TYR A 113 0.65 -2.49 9.30
N ALA A 114 1.15 -3.49 10.03
CA ALA A 114 0.85 -4.87 9.70
C ALA A 114 -0.59 -5.13 10.13
N ALA A 115 -1.42 -5.66 9.23
CA ALA A 115 -2.75 -6.11 9.64
C ALA A 115 -2.58 -7.26 10.63
N THR A 116 -3.17 -7.08 11.82
CA THR A 116 -3.17 -8.02 12.94
C THR A 116 -4.60 -8.19 13.43
N LEU A 117 -4.84 -9.22 14.24
CA LEU A 117 -6.11 -9.35 14.95
C LEU A 117 -6.33 -8.09 15.83
N PRO A 118 -7.49 -7.44 15.74
CA PRO A 118 -7.80 -6.35 16.65
C PRO A 118 -7.77 -6.90 18.09
N PRO A 119 -7.32 -6.11 19.08
CA PRO A 119 -7.38 -6.51 20.49
C PRO A 119 -8.80 -6.95 20.85
N ALA A 120 -8.92 -8.03 21.61
CA ALA A 120 -10.21 -8.48 22.12
C ALA A 120 -10.84 -7.35 22.97
N GLY A 121 -12.07 -6.97 22.62
CA GLY A 121 -12.79 -5.89 23.30
C GLY A 121 -12.46 -4.52 22.73
N ASN A 122 -13.19 -4.10 21.69
CA ASN A 122 -13.26 -2.70 21.35
C ASN A 122 -14.30 -2.06 22.28
N GLY A 123 -13.86 -1.34 23.31
CA GLY A 123 -14.77 -0.52 24.09
C GLY A 123 -15.55 0.42 23.18
N THR A 124 -16.83 0.67 23.48
CA THR A 124 -17.71 1.49 22.64
C THR A 124 -17.17 2.90 22.39
N SER A 125 -16.25 3.39 23.21
CA SER A 125 -15.58 4.69 23.09
C SER A 125 -14.32 4.69 22.20
N SER A 126 -13.80 3.54 21.79
CA SER A 126 -12.58 3.45 20.98
C SER A 126 -12.92 3.47 19.48
N PHE A 127 -12.40 4.49 18.79
CA PHE A 127 -12.52 4.63 17.33
C PHE A 127 -11.39 3.92 16.57
N ALA A 128 -10.31 3.52 17.25
CA ALA A 128 -9.10 2.99 16.64
C ALA A 128 -9.33 1.66 15.88
N ASN A 129 -10.25 0.81 16.37
CA ASN A 129 -10.56 -0.49 15.74
C ASN A 129 -11.96 -0.51 15.08
N ARG A 130 -12.56 0.65 14.82
CA ARG A 130 -13.86 0.71 14.12
C ARG A 130 -13.65 0.54 12.63
N MET A 131 -14.57 -0.17 11.99
CA MET A 131 -14.64 -0.23 10.53
C MET A 131 -14.80 1.19 9.97
N PRO A 132 -14.02 1.58 8.95
CA PRO A 132 -14.16 2.89 8.34
C PRO A 132 -15.53 3.05 7.67
N GLU A 133 -16.03 4.28 7.69
CA GLU A 133 -17.26 4.68 6.97
C GLU A 133 -16.93 5.60 5.79
N VAL A 134 -15.81 6.31 5.86
CA VAL A 134 -15.30 7.14 4.78
C VAL A 134 -13.80 6.89 4.64
N ILE A 135 -13.33 6.73 3.41
CA ILE A 135 -11.94 6.50 3.07
C ILE A 135 -11.53 7.54 2.03
N ASP A 136 -10.50 8.32 2.32
CA ASP A 136 -9.81 9.12 1.31
C ASP A 136 -8.57 8.37 0.84
N VAL A 137 -8.49 8.15 -0.46
CA VAL A 137 -7.36 7.51 -1.13
C VAL A 137 -6.62 8.57 -1.93
N SER A 138 -5.29 8.55 -1.85
CA SER A 138 -4.42 9.31 -2.74
C SER A 138 -3.40 8.38 -3.40
N VAL A 139 -3.16 8.57 -4.69
CA VAL A 139 -2.14 7.84 -5.45
C VAL A 139 -1.30 8.84 -6.23
N ARG A 140 0.02 8.74 -6.13
CA ARG A 140 0.97 9.55 -6.89
C ARG A 140 1.52 8.74 -8.06
N ILE A 141 1.33 9.26 -9.26
CA ILE A 141 1.72 8.61 -10.51
C ILE A 141 2.70 9.52 -11.25
N LEU A 142 3.85 9.00 -11.66
CA LEU A 142 4.81 9.74 -12.48
C LEU A 142 4.20 10.05 -13.86
N THR A 143 4.63 11.16 -14.45
CA THR A 143 4.50 11.36 -15.90
C THR A 143 5.49 10.47 -16.64
N GLU A 144 5.33 10.30 -17.95
CA GLU A 144 6.31 9.57 -18.77
C GLU A 144 7.73 10.14 -18.62
N GLN A 145 7.85 11.48 -18.69
CA GLN A 145 9.12 12.17 -18.44
C GLN A 145 9.67 11.91 -17.03
N GLY A 146 8.81 11.88 -16.02
CA GLY A 146 9.22 11.58 -14.65
C GLY A 146 9.76 10.17 -14.49
N ALA A 147 9.12 9.19 -15.14
CA ALA A 147 9.58 7.82 -15.17
C ALA A 147 10.97 7.69 -15.83
N ASP A 148 11.19 8.35 -16.97
CA ASP A 148 12.48 8.36 -17.65
C ASP A 148 13.59 9.03 -16.83
N LEU A 149 13.29 10.16 -16.19
CA LEU A 149 14.23 10.88 -15.32
C LEU A 149 14.66 10.04 -14.13
N LEU A 150 13.70 9.40 -13.46
CA LEU A 150 14.02 8.52 -12.34
C LEU A 150 14.75 7.27 -12.79
N ASP A 151 14.39 6.66 -13.92
CA ASP A 151 15.14 5.49 -14.43
C ASP A 151 16.59 5.84 -14.75
N GLY A 152 16.83 7.02 -15.34
CA GLY A 152 18.17 7.52 -15.60
C GLY A 152 18.96 7.86 -14.33
N TYR A 153 18.31 8.41 -13.31
CA TYR A 153 18.92 8.74 -12.02
C TYR A 153 19.30 7.49 -11.21
N GLU A 154 18.49 6.45 -11.29
CA GLU A 154 18.70 5.17 -10.60
C GLU A 154 19.56 4.16 -11.35
N ALA A 155 19.83 4.42 -12.63
CA ALA A 155 20.69 3.55 -13.42
C ALA A 155 22.07 3.43 -12.75
N ALA A 156 22.65 2.23 -12.78
CA ALA A 156 23.98 1.97 -12.20
C ALA A 156 25.08 2.88 -12.78
N THR A 157 24.91 3.33 -14.02
CA THR A 157 25.81 4.29 -14.69
C THR A 157 25.33 5.75 -14.58
N GLN A 158 24.37 6.05 -13.68
CA GLN A 158 23.64 7.32 -13.51
C GLN A 158 23.65 8.20 -14.76
N ARG A 159 22.72 7.93 -15.67
CA ARG A 159 22.65 8.63 -16.98
C ARG A 159 22.08 10.04 -16.86
N VAL A 160 21.42 10.32 -15.73
CA VAL A 160 20.91 11.64 -15.34
C VAL A 160 21.78 12.16 -14.19
N PHE A 161 22.01 13.49 -14.19
CA PHE A 161 22.91 14.21 -13.29
C PHE A 161 22.86 13.72 -11.83
N ALA A 162 24.03 13.58 -11.21
CA ALA A 162 24.14 13.35 -9.78
C ALA A 162 23.39 14.43 -8.99
N ALA A 163 22.97 14.10 -7.76
CA ALA A 163 22.31 15.06 -6.88
C ALA A 163 23.13 16.36 -6.79
N PRO A 164 22.52 17.55 -6.93
CA PRO A 164 23.23 18.82 -6.87
C PRO A 164 24.04 18.93 -5.58
N THR A 165 25.32 19.32 -5.72
CA THR A 165 26.18 19.59 -4.57
C THR A 165 25.93 20.99 -3.98
N THR A 166 25.23 21.85 -4.71
CA THR A 166 24.94 23.23 -4.31
C THR A 166 23.56 23.68 -4.81
N PRO A 167 22.58 23.98 -3.93
CA PRO A 167 22.57 23.62 -2.51
C PRO A 167 22.66 22.09 -2.35
N ALA A 168 23.40 21.63 -1.36
CA ALA A 168 23.55 20.20 -1.11
C ALA A 168 22.19 19.58 -0.79
N VAL A 169 21.76 18.62 -1.60
CA VAL A 169 20.59 17.79 -1.36
C VAL A 169 21.01 16.34 -1.24
N THR A 170 20.40 15.61 -0.29
CA THR A 170 20.69 14.18 -0.16
C THR A 170 20.17 13.43 -1.40
N PRO A 171 20.76 12.28 -1.78
CA PRO A 171 20.23 11.47 -2.89
C PRO A 171 18.74 11.18 -2.76
N GLN A 172 18.28 10.85 -1.55
CA GLN A 172 16.87 10.61 -1.27
C GLN A 172 16.00 11.86 -1.49
N GLN A 173 16.47 13.02 -1.05
CA GLN A 173 15.74 14.28 -1.24
C GLN A 173 15.71 14.67 -2.72
N TYR A 174 16.80 14.46 -3.45
CA TYR A 174 16.84 14.73 -4.89
C TYR A 174 15.91 13.81 -5.67
N TRP A 175 15.86 12.52 -5.33
CA TRP A 175 14.88 11.58 -5.88
C TRP A 175 13.45 12.09 -5.69
N TRP A 176 13.11 12.54 -4.47
CA TRP A 176 11.79 13.11 -4.20
C TRP A 176 11.54 14.42 -4.93
N ASN A 177 12.56 15.28 -5.11
CA ASN A 177 12.42 16.50 -5.90
C ASN A 177 12.06 16.19 -7.37
N LEU A 178 12.75 15.20 -7.98
CA LEU A 178 12.44 14.73 -9.33
C LEU A 178 11.02 14.16 -9.41
N ALA A 179 10.67 13.29 -8.45
CA ALA A 179 9.35 12.68 -8.36
C ALA A 179 8.23 13.72 -8.21
N LEU A 180 8.39 14.69 -7.29
CA LEU A 180 7.39 15.73 -7.02
C LEU A 180 7.20 16.66 -8.22
N ALA A 181 8.27 17.01 -8.93
CA ALA A 181 8.20 17.86 -10.11
C ALA A 181 7.58 17.17 -11.33
N ASN A 182 7.63 15.83 -11.39
CA ASN A 182 7.21 15.05 -12.56
C ASN A 182 6.17 13.98 -12.20
N SER A 183 5.22 14.28 -11.31
CA SER A 183 4.11 13.40 -10.98
C SER A 183 2.82 14.16 -10.72
N HIS A 184 1.71 13.44 -10.81
CA HIS A 184 0.39 13.91 -10.41
C HIS A 184 -0.12 13.10 -9.22
N VAL A 185 -0.84 13.77 -8.32
CA VAL A 185 -1.57 13.12 -7.22
C VAL A 185 -3.04 13.07 -7.57
N PHE A 186 -3.59 11.87 -7.66
CA PHE A 186 -5.00 11.62 -7.82
C PHE A 186 -5.60 11.30 -6.47
N THR A 187 -6.77 11.88 -6.17
CA THR A 187 -7.46 11.63 -4.91
C THR A 187 -8.90 11.19 -5.16
N ARG A 188 -9.40 10.32 -4.28
CA ARG A 188 -10.79 9.88 -4.32
C ARG A 188 -11.31 9.64 -2.91
N ARG A 189 -12.49 10.18 -2.62
CA ARG A 189 -13.28 9.80 -1.45
C ARG A 189 -14.18 8.63 -1.77
N ILE A 190 -14.15 7.61 -0.92
CA ILE A 190 -14.99 6.42 -0.94
C ILE A 190 -15.84 6.46 0.32
N VAL A 191 -17.16 6.37 0.16
CA VAL A 191 -18.10 6.29 1.29
C VAL A 191 -18.60 4.85 1.38
N LEU A 192 -18.29 4.19 2.49
CA LEU A 192 -18.74 2.84 2.77
C LEU A 192 -20.16 2.92 3.34
N ARG A 193 -21.10 2.26 2.66
CA ARG A 193 -22.48 2.09 3.13
C ARG A 193 -22.56 0.74 3.82
N ALA A 194 -22.19 0.69 5.09
CA ALA A 194 -22.43 -0.48 5.90
C ALA A 194 -23.94 -0.55 6.20
N GLN A 195 -24.61 -1.59 5.70
CA GLN A 195 -25.90 -2.00 6.22
C GLN A 195 -25.64 -3.03 7.32
N PRO A 196 -26.34 -2.97 8.47
CA PRO A 196 -26.34 -4.10 9.39
C PRO A 196 -26.81 -5.35 8.63
N LEU A 197 -26.12 -6.47 8.86
CA LEU A 197 -26.54 -7.78 8.38
C LEU A 197 -27.84 -8.22 9.08
#